data_AF-A0AAN9QPX2-F1
#
_entry.id   AF-A0AAN9QPX2-F1
#
_cell.length_a   1.000
_cell.length_b   1.000
_cell.length_c   1.000
_cell.angle_alpha   90.00
_cell.angle_beta   90.00
_cell.angle_gamma   90.00
#
_symmetry.space_group_name_H-M   'P 1'
#
loop_
_entity.id
_entity.type
_entity.pdbx_description
1 polymer ?
#
loop_
_entity_poly.entity_id
_entity_poly.type
_entity_poly.pdbx_seq_one_letter_code
_entity_poly.pdbx_strand_id
1 'polypeptide(L)'
;MGSNTFFSSILYCFLLATLASAAPFISDDIFESGPSTGRALLQAKKACAIDFENQNYTVLTSQCKGPQYPPKVCCEAFKQFACPFTDEINDLTTNCAEVMFSYINIYGKYPPGLFANECKGGEIGLDCSDVKTTTNDTQTSDTIYVPPPHFTSLITTAFFLILLFTSF
;
A
#
# COMPACT_ATOMS: atom_id res chain seq x y z
N MET A 1 17.26 82.37 8.23
CA MET A 1 17.46 81.13 7.44
C MET A 1 17.61 79.97 8.42
N GLY A 2 16.72 78.97 8.43
CA GLY A 2 16.94 77.80 9.31
C GLY A 2 15.74 76.93 9.67
N SER A 3 14.63 76.93 8.91
CA SER A 3 13.51 76.02 9.16
C SER A 3 13.26 75.07 7.97
N ASN A 4 13.34 75.58 6.74
CA ASN A 4 13.16 74.77 5.52
C ASN A 4 14.30 73.77 5.25
N THR A 5 15.52 74.04 5.73
CA THR A 5 16.67 73.13 5.59
C THR A 5 16.57 71.93 6.54
N PHE A 6 16.03 72.13 7.74
CA PHE A 6 15.80 71.06 8.72
C PHE A 6 14.66 70.14 8.28
N PHE A 7 13.55 70.71 7.81
CA PHE A 7 12.42 69.93 7.30
C PHE A 7 12.80 69.09 6.07
N SER A 8 13.65 69.63 5.18
CA SER A 8 14.14 68.94 4.00
C SER A 8 15.13 67.80 4.34
N SER A 9 16.00 67.99 5.34
CA SER A 9 16.86 66.90 5.86
C SER A 9 16.06 65.77 6.50
N ILE A 10 15.00 66.08 7.25
CA ILE A 10 14.16 65.05 7.90
C ILE A 10 13.42 64.22 6.84
N LEU A 11 12.84 64.85 5.82
CA LEU A 11 12.19 64.14 4.71
C LEU A 11 13.16 63.26 3.90
N TYR A 12 14.39 63.72 3.69
CA TYR A 12 15.44 62.94 3.02
C TYR A 12 15.87 61.71 3.83
N CYS A 13 16.01 61.83 5.15
CA CYS A 13 16.31 60.70 6.03
C CYS A 13 15.18 59.65 6.06
N PHE A 14 13.92 60.08 6.04
CA PHE A 14 12.77 59.15 5.98
C PHE A 14 12.71 58.40 4.65
N LEU A 15 12.97 59.07 3.51
CA LEU A 15 12.99 58.41 2.19
C LEU A 15 14.12 57.37 2.06
N LEU A 16 15.30 57.65 2.61
CA LEU A 16 16.42 56.70 2.63
C LEU A 16 16.14 55.47 3.53
N ALA A 17 15.43 55.65 4.64
CA ALA A 17 15.08 54.56 5.54
C ALA A 17 14.02 53.60 4.95
N THR A 18 13.11 54.10 4.11
CA THR A 18 12.09 53.27 3.43
C THR A 18 12.61 52.49 2.22
N LEU A 19 13.72 52.88 1.61
CA LEU A 19 14.29 52.16 0.47
C LEU A 19 15.14 50.94 0.88
N ALA A 20 15.60 50.89 2.14
CA ALA A 20 16.43 49.79 2.66
C ALA A 20 15.63 48.55 3.13
N SER A 21 14.29 48.61 3.17
CA SER A 21 13.43 47.52 3.67
C SER A 21 12.71 46.71 2.59
N ALA A 22 12.97 46.97 1.30
CA ALA A 22 12.45 46.19 0.18
C ALA A 22 13.54 45.28 -0.42
N ALA A 23 14.08 44.37 0.39
CA ALA A 23 14.75 43.18 -0.13
C ALA A 23 13.77 42.00 -0.04
N PRO A 24 13.38 41.36 -1.15
CA PRO A 24 12.80 40.03 -1.06
C PRO A 24 13.95 39.11 -0.63
N PHE A 25 14.05 38.83 0.67
CA PHE A 25 14.77 37.64 1.11
C PHE A 25 13.91 36.43 0.75
N ILE A 26 13.92 36.08 -0.54
CA ILE A 26 13.65 34.70 -0.93
C ILE A 26 14.88 33.92 -0.49
N SER A 27 14.68 33.06 0.50
CA SER A 27 15.69 32.12 0.97
C SER A 27 15.89 31.03 -0.09
N ASP A 28 16.59 31.35 -1.17
CA ASP A 28 17.11 30.36 -2.12
C ASP A 28 18.56 30.03 -1.73
N ASP A 29 18.70 29.05 -0.85
CA ASP A 29 19.57 27.88 -1.09
C ASP A 29 19.19 26.76 -0.10
N ILE A 30 17.95 26.27 -0.21
CA ILE A 30 17.63 24.86 0.07
C ILE A 30 17.43 24.20 -1.30
N PHE A 31 18.44 24.35 -2.14
CA PHE A 31 18.70 23.45 -3.25
C PHE A 31 20.20 23.16 -3.24
N GLU A 32 20.69 22.70 -2.07
CA GLU A 32 21.65 21.62 -2.11
C GLU A 32 20.95 20.54 -2.94
N SER A 33 21.41 20.42 -4.17
CA SER A 33 21.11 19.32 -5.07
C SER A 33 21.75 18.07 -4.47
N GLY A 34 21.29 17.69 -3.27
CA GLY A 34 21.27 16.31 -2.87
C GLY A 34 20.62 15.59 -4.04
N PRO A 35 21.33 14.65 -4.68
CA PRO A 35 20.96 14.10 -5.97
C PRO A 35 19.48 13.77 -5.89
N SER A 36 18.70 14.45 -6.74
CA SER A 36 17.28 14.22 -6.89
C SER A 36 17.11 12.72 -6.98
N THR A 37 16.72 12.12 -5.86
CA THR A 37 16.24 10.75 -5.82
C THR A 37 14.78 10.83 -6.29
N GLY A 38 14.61 11.43 -7.48
CA GLY A 38 13.43 11.37 -8.34
C GLY A 38 13.36 10.04 -9.08
N ARG A 39 14.10 9.05 -8.60
CA ARG A 39 13.70 7.65 -8.69
C ARG A 39 13.05 7.38 -7.33
N ALA A 40 11.72 7.41 -7.27
CA ALA A 40 11.05 6.55 -6.31
C ALA A 40 11.73 5.19 -6.51
N LEU A 41 12.47 4.72 -5.50
CA LEU A 41 12.93 3.35 -5.52
C LEU A 41 11.66 2.56 -5.82
N LEU A 42 11.62 1.87 -6.97
CA LEU A 42 10.92 0.61 -7.04
C LEU A 42 11.41 -0.08 -5.77
N GLN A 43 10.62 -0.05 -4.69
CA GLN A 43 11.05 -0.62 -3.43
C GLN A 43 11.51 -2.01 -3.82
N ALA A 44 12.80 -2.29 -3.67
CA ALA A 44 13.40 -3.45 -4.28
C ALA A 44 12.83 -4.66 -3.55
N LYS A 45 11.67 -5.10 -4.03
CA LYS A 45 10.90 -6.20 -3.50
C LYS A 45 11.72 -7.45 -3.71
N LYS A 46 11.68 -8.35 -2.74
CA LYS A 46 12.31 -9.65 -2.89
C LYS A 46 11.69 -10.35 -4.10
N ALA A 47 12.53 -11.04 -4.88
CA ALA A 47 12.06 -11.86 -5.98
C ALA A 47 11.09 -12.94 -5.49
N CYS A 48 10.02 -13.16 -6.25
CA CYS A 48 9.07 -14.21 -5.97
C CYS A 48 9.72 -15.60 -6.02
N ALA A 49 9.41 -16.45 -5.04
CA ALA A 49 9.89 -17.83 -5.02
C ALA A 49 9.05 -18.77 -5.90
N ILE A 50 7.83 -18.37 -6.24
CA ILE A 50 6.94 -19.14 -7.10
C ILE A 50 7.31 -18.91 -8.56
N ASP A 51 7.52 -20.01 -9.28
CA ASP A 51 7.73 -20.01 -10.72
C ASP A 51 6.38 -19.84 -11.44
N PHE A 52 5.92 -18.59 -11.55
CA PHE A 52 4.71 -18.26 -12.29
C PHE A 52 4.87 -18.44 -13.81
N GLU A 53 6.09 -18.49 -14.36
CA GLU A 53 6.29 -18.70 -15.79
C GLU A 53 5.73 -20.07 -16.23
N ASN A 54 5.99 -21.09 -15.42
CA ASN A 54 5.66 -22.48 -15.74
C ASN A 54 4.32 -22.95 -15.15
N GLN A 55 3.50 -22.06 -14.59
CA GLN A 55 2.17 -22.41 -14.06
C GLN A 55 1.16 -22.75 -15.16
N ASN A 56 0.10 -23.47 -14.79
CA ASN A 56 -0.97 -23.81 -15.71
C ASN A 56 -2.02 -22.68 -15.81
N TYR A 57 -1.97 -21.92 -16.91
CA TYR A 57 -2.90 -20.83 -17.20
C TYR A 57 -4.19 -21.27 -17.92
N THR A 58 -4.42 -22.57 -18.10
CA THR A 58 -5.59 -23.07 -18.85
C THR A 58 -6.90 -22.68 -18.16
N VAL A 59 -6.95 -22.67 -16.82
CA VAL A 59 -8.15 -22.28 -16.08
C VAL A 59 -8.63 -20.87 -16.42
N LEU A 60 -7.70 -19.93 -16.59
CA LEU A 60 -7.95 -18.56 -17.02
C LEU A 60 -8.32 -18.50 -18.51
N THR A 61 -7.43 -19.01 -19.36
CA THR A 61 -7.51 -18.84 -20.83
C THR A 61 -8.65 -19.62 -21.48
N SER A 62 -9.14 -20.68 -20.85
CA SER A 62 -10.29 -21.46 -21.34
C SER A 62 -11.64 -20.83 -20.98
N GLN A 63 -11.73 -20.11 -19.85
CA GLN A 63 -12.99 -19.60 -19.29
C GLN A 63 -13.15 -18.09 -19.50
N CYS A 64 -12.12 -17.31 -19.18
CA CYS A 64 -12.13 -15.86 -19.31
C CYS A 64 -11.69 -15.45 -20.72
N LYS A 65 -12.65 -15.17 -21.60
CA LYS A 65 -12.40 -14.83 -23.01
C LYS A 65 -12.90 -13.44 -23.38
N GLY A 66 -12.10 -12.76 -24.20
CA GLY A 66 -12.46 -11.49 -24.82
C GLY A 66 -13.44 -11.67 -25.99
N PRO A 67 -13.96 -10.55 -26.53
CA PRO A 67 -13.61 -9.17 -26.20
C PRO A 67 -14.33 -8.62 -24.96
N GLN A 68 -15.43 -9.25 -24.54
CA GLN A 68 -16.30 -8.70 -23.49
C GLN A 68 -15.83 -9.03 -22.07
N TYR A 69 -14.98 -10.05 -21.88
CA TYR A 69 -14.45 -10.49 -20.60
C TYR A 69 -15.51 -10.54 -19.49
N PRO A 70 -16.44 -11.51 -19.53
CA PRO A 70 -17.57 -11.57 -18.60
C PRO A 70 -17.08 -11.62 -17.13
N PRO A 71 -17.40 -10.60 -16.30
CA PRO A 71 -16.73 -10.40 -15.01
C PRO A 71 -16.84 -11.60 -14.07
N LYS A 72 -18.06 -12.15 -13.90
CA LYS A 72 -18.30 -13.30 -13.02
C LYS A 72 -17.42 -14.50 -13.37
N VAL A 73 -17.40 -14.89 -14.65
CA VAL A 73 -16.63 -16.03 -15.14
C VAL A 73 -15.13 -15.78 -15.01
N CYS A 74 -14.69 -14.56 -15.37
CA CYS A 74 -13.28 -14.17 -15.27
C CYS A 74 -12.77 -14.15 -13.83
N CYS A 75 -13.58 -13.66 -12.89
CA CYS A 75 -13.22 -13.61 -11.47
C CYS A 75 -13.25 -14.99 -10.82
N GLU A 76 -14.20 -15.86 -11.18
CA GLU A 76 -14.21 -17.26 -10.73
C GLU A 76 -12.97 -18.01 -11.22
N ALA A 77 -12.62 -17.87 -12.50
CA ALA A 77 -11.41 -18.48 -13.06
C ALA A 77 -10.13 -17.91 -12.44
N PHE A 78 -10.08 -16.60 -12.18
CA PHE A 78 -8.97 -15.95 -11.50
C PHE A 78 -8.80 -16.46 -10.07
N LYS A 79 -9.88 -16.60 -9.31
CA LYS A 79 -9.83 -17.20 -7.97
C LYS A 79 -9.30 -18.63 -8.01
N GLN A 80 -9.77 -19.46 -8.96
CA GLN A 80 -9.25 -20.83 -9.12
C GLN A 80 -7.74 -20.88 -9.40
N PHE A 81 -7.21 -19.90 -10.12
CA PHE A 81 -5.78 -19.79 -10.40
C PHE A 81 -4.97 -19.23 -9.23
N ALA A 82 -5.44 -18.15 -8.60
CA ALA A 82 -4.65 -17.36 -7.66
C ALA A 82 -4.77 -17.85 -6.20
N CYS A 83 -5.89 -18.45 -5.82
CA CYS A 83 -6.13 -18.87 -4.44
C CYS A 83 -5.14 -19.91 -3.88
N PRO A 84 -4.53 -20.81 -4.67
CA PRO A 84 -3.46 -21.67 -4.18
C PRO A 84 -2.18 -20.94 -3.75
N PHE A 85 -2.02 -19.66 -4.10
CA PHE A 85 -0.81 -18.86 -3.89
C PHE A 85 -1.08 -17.61 -3.04
N THR A 86 -2.15 -17.60 -2.22
CA THR A 86 -2.56 -16.41 -1.46
C THR A 86 -1.45 -15.89 -0.54
N ASP A 87 -0.71 -16.78 0.09
CA ASP A 87 0.30 -16.40 1.07
C ASP A 87 1.45 -15.64 0.41
N GLU A 88 1.86 -16.08 -0.78
CA GLU A 88 2.93 -15.46 -1.55
C GLU A 88 2.48 -14.18 -2.25
N ILE A 89 1.29 -14.16 -2.86
CA ILE A 89 0.82 -12.98 -3.60
C ILE A 89 0.35 -11.85 -2.68
N ASN A 90 -0.05 -12.17 -1.44
CA ASN A 90 -0.40 -11.16 -0.43
C ASN A 90 0.83 -10.67 0.36
N ASP A 91 2.02 -11.26 0.18
CA ASP A 91 3.25 -10.76 0.80
C ASP A 91 3.73 -9.48 0.09
N LEU A 92 3.46 -8.33 0.72
CA LEU A 92 3.84 -7.01 0.23
C LEU A 92 5.35 -6.79 0.15
N THR A 93 6.17 -7.63 0.79
CA THR A 93 7.64 -7.56 0.73
C THR A 93 8.24 -8.16 -0.54
N THR A 94 7.44 -8.94 -1.29
CA THR A 94 7.84 -9.58 -2.54
C THR A 94 7.16 -8.95 -3.75
N ASN A 95 7.67 -9.28 -4.94
CA ASN A 95 7.05 -8.93 -6.21
C ASN A 95 6.15 -10.05 -6.77
N CYS A 96 5.71 -11.03 -5.96
CA CYS A 96 4.92 -12.17 -6.42
C CYS A 96 3.63 -11.76 -7.16
N ALA A 97 2.86 -10.81 -6.63
CA ALA A 97 1.65 -10.33 -7.29
C ALA A 97 1.94 -9.70 -8.67
N GLU A 98 3.02 -8.91 -8.78
CA GLU A 98 3.42 -8.26 -10.03
C GLU A 98 3.84 -9.29 -11.09
N VAL A 99 4.66 -10.27 -10.68
CA VAL A 99 5.10 -11.37 -11.54
C VAL A 99 3.91 -12.21 -12.00
N MET A 100 3.00 -12.58 -11.08
CA MET A 100 1.79 -13.32 -11.39
C MET A 100 0.94 -12.60 -12.44
N PHE A 101 0.62 -11.31 -12.22
CA PHE A 101 -0.19 -10.55 -13.18
C PHE A 101 0.51 -10.36 -14.53
N SER A 102 1.84 -10.22 -14.55
CA SER A 102 2.61 -10.16 -15.79
C SER A 102 2.38 -11.40 -16.66
N TYR A 103 2.56 -12.60 -16.11
CA TYR A 103 2.36 -13.83 -16.87
C TYR A 103 0.88 -14.10 -17.19
N ILE A 104 -0.05 -13.78 -16.29
CA ILE A 104 -1.49 -13.82 -16.58
C ILE A 104 -1.79 -13.00 -17.85
N ASN A 105 -1.30 -11.75 -17.90
CA ASN A 105 -1.57 -10.85 -19.02
C ASN A 105 -0.91 -11.34 -20.32
N ILE A 106 0.32 -11.86 -20.25
CA ILE A 106 1.05 -12.35 -21.43
C ILE A 106 0.41 -13.62 -22.00
N TYR A 107 0.13 -14.63 -21.17
CA TYR A 107 -0.43 -15.90 -21.64
C TYR A 107 -1.90 -15.78 -22.07
N GLY A 108 -2.69 -14.98 -21.34
CA GLY A 108 -4.10 -14.77 -21.66
C GLY A 108 -4.37 -13.63 -22.64
N LYS A 109 -3.36 -12.83 -22.99
CA LYS A 109 -3.50 -11.60 -23.77
C LYS A 109 -4.52 -10.63 -23.15
N TYR A 110 -4.58 -10.60 -21.82
CA TYR A 110 -5.52 -9.77 -21.08
C TYR A 110 -5.06 -8.31 -21.04
N PRO A 111 -5.98 -7.34 -21.13
CA PRO A 111 -5.63 -5.93 -20.93
C PRO A 111 -5.18 -5.70 -19.48
N PRO A 112 -4.18 -4.82 -19.26
CA PRO A 112 -3.71 -4.52 -17.92
C PRO A 112 -4.84 -3.97 -17.05
N GLY A 113 -4.94 -4.48 -15.82
CA GLY A 113 -5.96 -4.07 -14.86
C GLY A 113 -7.31 -4.74 -15.03
N LEU A 114 -7.51 -5.67 -16.00
CA LEU A 114 -8.79 -6.38 -16.18
C LEU A 114 -9.32 -6.95 -14.85
N PHE A 115 -8.54 -7.80 -14.19
CA PHE A 115 -8.95 -8.45 -12.96
C PHE A 115 -9.07 -7.47 -11.78
N ALA A 116 -8.23 -6.44 -11.72
CA ALA A 116 -8.34 -5.42 -10.68
C ALA A 116 -9.62 -4.58 -10.80
N ASN A 117 -10.10 -4.37 -12.03
CA ASN A 117 -11.30 -3.57 -12.30
C ASN A 117 -12.59 -4.41 -12.17
N GLU A 118 -12.56 -5.63 -12.69
CA GLU A 118 -13.74 -6.52 -12.73
C GLU A 118 -13.93 -7.30 -11.43
N CYS A 119 -12.85 -7.71 -10.76
CA CYS A 119 -12.91 -8.60 -9.60
C CYS A 119 -12.81 -7.81 -8.30
N LYS A 120 -13.93 -7.20 -7.92
CA LYS A 120 -14.10 -6.56 -6.62
C LYS A 120 -14.64 -7.58 -5.62
N GLY A 121 -13.84 -7.90 -4.62
CA GLY A 121 -14.25 -8.74 -3.49
C GLY A 121 -15.02 -7.97 -2.42
N GLY A 122 -15.10 -8.55 -1.22
CA GLY A 122 -15.65 -7.90 -0.03
C GLY A 122 -14.62 -6.98 0.65
N GLU A 123 -14.90 -6.57 1.89
CA GLU A 123 -14.02 -5.68 2.67
C GLU A 123 -12.60 -6.24 2.87
N ILE A 124 -12.45 -7.57 2.88
CA ILE A 124 -11.18 -8.29 3.03
C ILE A 124 -10.54 -8.68 1.68
N GLY A 125 -11.11 -8.26 0.55
CA GLY A 125 -10.68 -8.65 -0.78
C GLY A 125 -11.42 -9.87 -1.33
N LEU A 126 -10.75 -10.60 -2.23
CA LEU A 126 -11.34 -11.77 -2.89
C LEU A 126 -11.27 -12.99 -1.96
N ASP A 127 -12.43 -13.48 -1.54
CA ASP A 127 -12.53 -14.64 -0.64
C ASP A 127 -12.18 -15.95 -1.35
N CYS A 128 -11.15 -16.66 -0.89
CA CYS A 128 -10.71 -17.93 -1.47
C CYS A 128 -11.38 -19.18 -0.87
N SER A 129 -12.25 -19.04 0.12
CA SER A 129 -12.84 -20.16 0.88
C SER A 129 -13.68 -21.11 0.01
N ASP A 130 -14.30 -20.60 -1.06
CA ASP A 130 -15.18 -21.37 -1.94
C ASP A 130 -14.46 -22.08 -3.09
N VAL A 131 -13.14 -21.91 -3.21
CA VAL A 131 -12.38 -22.53 -4.31
C VAL A 131 -12.11 -23.99 -3.97
N LYS A 132 -12.82 -24.90 -4.65
CA LYS A 132 -12.48 -26.33 -4.63
C LYS A 132 -11.15 -26.52 -5.35
N THR A 133 -10.07 -26.67 -4.59
CA THR A 133 -8.78 -27.04 -5.16
C THR A 133 -8.90 -28.44 -5.74
N THR A 134 -8.57 -28.61 -7.03
CA THR A 134 -8.35 -29.96 -7.61
C THR A 134 -6.99 -30.47 -7.14
N THR A 135 -6.83 -30.63 -5.83
CA THR A 135 -5.76 -31.41 -5.24
C THR A 135 -6.36 -32.78 -4.95
N ASN A 136 -5.62 -33.86 -5.20
CA ASN A 136 -5.98 -35.19 -4.72
C ASN A 136 -5.91 -35.18 -3.18
N ASP A 137 -6.96 -34.67 -2.53
CA ASP A 137 -7.07 -34.69 -1.09
C ASP A 137 -7.41 -36.11 -0.64
N THR A 138 -6.44 -36.73 0.02
CA THR A 138 -6.71 -37.75 1.01
C THR A 138 -7.69 -37.15 2.00
N GLN A 139 -8.92 -37.65 1.98
CA GLN A 139 -9.94 -37.38 2.99
C GLN A 139 -9.32 -37.53 4.37
N THR A 140 -9.22 -36.44 5.12
CA THR A 140 -9.16 -36.51 6.58
C THR A 140 -10.32 -35.71 7.12
N SER A 141 -11.29 -36.49 7.58
CA SER A 141 -12.48 -36.21 8.34
C SER A 141 -12.48 -34.97 9.23
N ASP A 142 -13.66 -34.37 9.31
CA ASP A 142 -14.13 -33.44 10.34
C ASP A 142 -13.43 -33.63 11.69
N THR A 143 -12.74 -32.58 12.14
CA THR A 143 -12.34 -32.45 13.55
C THR A 143 -12.89 -31.14 14.10
N ILE A 144 -13.95 -31.31 14.89
CA ILE A 144 -14.53 -30.47 15.95
C ILE A 144 -13.76 -29.17 16.25
N TYR A 145 -14.45 -28.06 16.02
CA TYR A 145 -14.12 -26.70 16.46
C TYR A 145 -14.02 -26.63 18.00
N VAL A 146 -12.80 -26.45 18.51
CA VAL A 146 -12.54 -26.09 19.92
C VAL A 146 -12.19 -24.60 19.95
N PRO A 147 -13.02 -23.72 20.55
CA PRO A 147 -12.71 -22.30 20.61
C PRO A 147 -11.49 -22.05 21.53
N PRO A 148 -10.60 -21.10 21.17
CA PRO A 148 -9.42 -20.77 21.96
C PRO A 148 -9.80 -20.14 23.31
N PRO A 149 -9.05 -20.43 24.40
CA PRO A 149 -9.27 -19.75 25.67
C PRO A 149 -8.89 -18.28 25.58
N HIS A 150 -9.90 -17.45 25.83
CA HIS A 150 -9.88 -16.04 26.12
C HIS A 150 -8.74 -15.64 27.08
N PHE A 151 -7.71 -14.96 26.55
CA PHE A 151 -6.70 -14.26 27.33
C PHE A 151 -7.26 -12.92 27.84
N THR A 152 -8.17 -12.99 28.81
CA THR A 152 -8.59 -11.82 29.59
C THR A 152 -7.99 -11.93 30.99
N SER A 153 -6.89 -11.23 31.25
CA SER A 153 -6.56 -10.66 32.57
C SER A 153 -5.08 -10.26 32.65
N LEU A 154 -4.77 -8.99 32.33
CA LEU A 154 -3.51 -8.36 32.73
C LEU A 154 -3.69 -6.90 33.15
N ILE A 155 -4.88 -6.54 33.65
CA ILE A 155 -5.18 -5.17 34.14
C ILE A 155 -5.76 -5.18 35.57
N THR A 156 -5.44 -6.17 36.40
CA THR A 156 -5.90 -6.21 37.80
C THR A 156 -4.77 -6.17 38.84
N THR A 157 -3.50 -6.23 38.43
CA THR A 157 -2.35 -6.20 39.37
C THR A 157 -1.87 -4.79 39.72
N ALA A 158 -2.23 -3.76 38.95
CA ALA A 158 -1.83 -2.38 39.22
C ALA A 158 -2.66 -1.71 40.33
N PHE A 159 -3.93 -2.11 40.50
CA PHE A 159 -4.84 -1.48 41.47
C PHE A 159 -4.55 -1.91 42.92
N PHE A 160 -4.04 -3.13 43.11
CA PHE A 160 -3.73 -3.67 44.44
C PHE A 160 -2.45 -3.07 45.06
N LEU A 161 -1.48 -2.69 44.23
CA LEU A 161 -0.24 -2.04 44.70
C LEU A 161 -0.48 -0.59 45.13
N ILE A 162 -1.36 0.14 44.46
CA ILE A 162 -1.68 1.54 44.83
C ILE A 162 -2.36 1.62 46.20
N LEU A 163 -3.24 0.66 46.53
CA LEU A 163 -3.92 0.62 47.84
C LEU A 163 -2.96 0.33 49.01
N LEU A 164 -1.91 -0.48 48.79
CA LEU A 164 -0.91 -0.79 49.81
C LEU A 164 0.00 0.41 50.13
N PHE A 165 0.28 1.28 49.16
CA PHE A 165 1.09 2.49 49.38
C PHE A 165 0.31 3.67 49.99
N THR A 166 -1.03 3.63 49.99
CA THR A 166 -1.87 4.66 50.66
C THR A 166 -2.22 4.33 52.11
N SER A 167 -1.85 3.14 52.61
CA SER A 167 -2.16 2.68 53.96
C SER A 167 -0.92 2.52 54.86
N PHE A 168 0.20 3.13 54.45
CA PHE A 168 1.41 3.33 55.27
C PHE A 168 1.81 4.80 55.30
#